data_AF-A0A510BCY5-F1
#
_entry.id   AF-A0A510BCY5-F1
#
_cell.length_a   1.000
_cell.length_b   1.000
_cell.length_c   1.000
_cell.angle_alpha   90.00
_cell.angle_beta   90.00
_cell.angle_gamma   90.00
#
_symmetry.space_group_name_H-M   'P 1'
#
loop_
_entity.id
_entity.type
_entity.pdbx_description
1 polymer ?
#
loop_
_entity_poly.entity_id
_entity_poly.type
_entity_poly.pdbx_seq_one_letter_code
_entity_poly.pdbx_strand_id
1 'polypeptide(L)'
;MKNILKENSTILIFISTILILSLSGCMGNGGNTDNNDHSGTSSNIVVSSEIVYPNSKPCNDVPGYYYNIMGIATEGITLNVYETSDNVKDILEWYKNKLIAEGYDIAVNTTVAKISGPQGTIEYGIVIFKKDNDATGIWAMRDPIHERTIYFVGKGSADKLLGSTPQTSSENTEMESSTPSTSDYSEVEKPQLPSSDKTSGEEPVKRYPDSVMLKHAVVTKDNKKYIYIEYGTDKDPEDVFNWYKENIKGEGWNILYTASDGNTYYITCGKNNNNDIVAITINKGEYTTINVEYMATQINNQ
;
A
#
# COMPACT_ATOMS: atom_id res chain seq x y z
N MET A 1 -20.96 -10.49 -25.00
CA MET A 1 -19.55 -10.65 -24.57
C MET A 1 -18.97 -9.29 -24.17
N LYS A 2 -19.58 -8.64 -23.16
CA LYS A 2 -19.18 -7.36 -22.56
C LYS A 2 -19.68 -7.39 -21.11
N ASN A 3 -18.79 -7.13 -20.15
CA ASN A 3 -18.98 -6.93 -18.70
C ASN A 3 -18.10 -7.83 -17.81
N ILE A 4 -16.77 -7.74 -17.90
CA ILE A 4 -15.83 -8.28 -16.88
C ILE A 4 -14.67 -7.30 -16.64
N LEU A 5 -14.93 -5.99 -16.52
CA LEU A 5 -13.86 -4.99 -16.32
C LEU A 5 -14.16 -3.92 -15.25
N LYS A 6 -15.19 -4.10 -14.42
CA LYS A 6 -15.61 -3.04 -13.47
C LYS A 6 -15.27 -3.28 -11.99
N GLU A 7 -14.67 -4.41 -11.64
CA GLU A 7 -14.46 -4.78 -10.22
C GLU A 7 -13.00 -4.72 -9.73
N ASN A 8 -12.02 -4.41 -10.59
CA ASN A 8 -10.61 -4.35 -10.19
C ASN A 8 -10.09 -2.96 -9.79
N SER A 9 -10.95 -1.92 -9.80
CA SER A 9 -10.52 -0.55 -9.48
C SER A 9 -10.27 -0.30 -7.99
N THR A 10 -10.84 -1.09 -7.09
CA THR A 10 -10.73 -0.84 -5.63
C THR A 10 -9.36 -1.22 -5.06
N ILE A 11 -8.61 -2.11 -5.73
CA ILE A 11 -7.34 -2.66 -5.22
C ILE A 11 -6.12 -1.87 -5.72
N LEU A 12 -6.29 -1.04 -6.76
CA LEU A 12 -5.27 -0.05 -7.15
C LEU A 12 -5.11 1.08 -6.12
N ILE A 13 -6.12 1.30 -5.27
CA ILE A 13 -6.26 2.49 -4.40
C ILE A 13 -5.22 2.51 -3.26
N PHE A 14 -4.64 1.37 -2.89
CA PHE A 14 -3.67 1.27 -1.77
C PHE A 14 -2.19 1.31 -2.15
N ILE A 15 -1.83 1.27 -3.44
CA ILE A 15 -0.46 0.93 -3.88
C ILE A 15 0.47 2.16 -4.03
N SER A 16 -0.07 3.38 -4.09
CA SER A 16 0.71 4.52 -4.61
C SER A 16 1.18 5.55 -3.57
N THR A 17 1.15 5.24 -2.27
CA THR A 17 1.84 6.09 -1.28
C THR A 17 3.38 6.00 -1.40
N ILE A 18 3.93 5.11 -2.25
CA ILE A 18 5.23 4.51 -1.94
C ILE A 18 6.15 4.42 -3.14
N LEU A 19 6.63 5.60 -3.53
CA LEU A 19 7.78 5.78 -4.41
C LEU A 19 8.94 6.52 -3.72
N ILE A 20 9.04 6.43 -2.40
CA ILE A 20 9.87 7.36 -1.62
C ILE A 20 11.20 6.78 -1.09
N LEU A 21 11.41 5.46 -1.04
CA LEU A 21 12.35 4.90 -0.06
C LEU A 21 13.61 4.15 -0.56
N SER A 22 14.05 4.35 -1.80
CA SER A 22 15.29 3.71 -2.30
C SER A 22 16.57 4.57 -2.15
N LEU A 23 16.71 5.33 -1.05
CA LEU A 23 17.92 6.12 -0.75
C LEU A 23 18.32 6.00 0.72
N SER A 24 18.98 4.90 1.07
CA SER A 24 19.95 4.87 2.17
C SER A 24 20.76 3.59 2.04
N GLY A 25 21.91 3.69 1.37
CA GLY A 25 22.92 2.64 1.32
C GLY A 25 23.44 2.33 2.71
N CYS A 26 23.55 1.04 3.01
CA CYS A 26 24.09 0.50 4.25
C CYS A 26 25.58 0.90 4.41
N MET A 27 25.91 1.61 5.48
CA MET A 27 27.24 1.48 6.09
C MET A 27 27.24 0.19 6.90
N GLY A 28 28.04 -0.78 6.45
CA GLY A 28 28.26 -2.03 7.15
C GLY A 28 28.92 -1.79 8.50
N ASN A 29 28.38 -2.43 9.54
CA ASN A 29 29.09 -2.64 10.79
C ASN A 29 29.16 -4.15 11.03
N GLY A 30 30.37 -4.70 10.91
CA GLY A 30 30.66 -6.09 11.20
C GLY A 30 30.58 -6.35 12.70
N GLY A 31 29.96 -7.47 13.06
CA GLY A 31 29.86 -7.95 14.43
C GLY A 31 29.71 -9.46 14.46
N ASN A 32 30.85 -10.14 14.58
CA ASN A 32 30.99 -11.55 14.89
C ASN A 32 30.36 -11.88 16.25
N THR A 33 29.65 -13.00 16.39
CA THR A 33 29.61 -13.81 17.64
C THR A 33 28.91 -15.16 17.42
N ASP A 34 29.75 -16.19 17.34
CA ASP A 34 29.74 -17.48 18.04
C ASP A 34 28.42 -18.24 18.33
N ASN A 35 28.50 -19.51 17.93
CA ASN A 35 27.60 -20.63 18.19
C ASN A 35 27.36 -20.89 19.69
N ASN A 36 26.16 -21.38 20.02
CA ASN A 36 26.04 -22.52 20.94
C ASN A 36 24.72 -23.28 20.75
N ASP A 37 24.89 -24.60 20.60
CA ASP A 37 23.90 -25.67 20.68
C ASP A 37 23.04 -25.58 21.94
N HIS A 38 21.75 -25.95 21.84
CA HIS A 38 21.05 -26.74 22.87
C HIS A 38 19.83 -27.46 22.27
N SER A 39 19.87 -28.79 22.38
CA SER A 39 18.83 -29.75 22.02
C SER A 39 17.59 -29.64 22.91
N GLY A 40 16.40 -29.83 22.34
CA GLY A 40 15.20 -30.09 23.14
C GLY A 40 13.91 -30.31 22.35
N THR A 41 13.51 -31.58 22.27
CA THR A 41 12.13 -32.09 22.07
C THR A 41 11.42 -31.81 20.74
N SER A 42 11.43 -32.86 19.90
CA SER A 42 10.58 -33.06 18.72
C SER A 42 9.10 -33.07 19.11
N SER A 43 8.43 -31.94 18.87
CA SER A 43 6.99 -31.93 18.62
C SER A 43 6.77 -32.29 17.14
N ASN A 44 5.77 -33.14 16.86
CA ASN A 44 5.39 -33.50 15.50
C ASN A 44 4.93 -32.25 14.75
N ILE A 45 5.83 -31.64 13.99
CA ILE A 45 5.53 -30.57 13.05
C ILE A 45 4.79 -31.22 11.89
N VAL A 46 3.48 -30.98 11.80
CA VAL A 46 2.79 -31.10 10.52
C VAL A 46 3.37 -30.00 9.64
N VAL A 47 4.38 -30.37 8.84
CA VAL A 47 4.93 -29.52 7.80
C VAL A 47 3.81 -29.35 6.77
N SER A 48 2.98 -28.33 6.96
CA SER A 48 2.21 -27.77 5.86
C SER A 48 3.24 -27.30 4.84
N SER A 49 3.43 -28.05 3.76
CA SER A 49 4.38 -27.72 2.71
C SER A 49 4.08 -26.32 2.18
N GLU A 50 4.87 -25.33 2.60
CA GLU A 50 4.74 -23.98 2.07
C GLU A 50 4.99 -24.03 0.56
N ILE A 51 4.08 -23.42 -0.20
CA ILE A 51 4.25 -23.29 -1.65
C ILE A 51 5.27 -22.16 -1.83
N VAL A 52 6.50 -22.54 -2.14
CA VAL A 52 7.63 -21.63 -2.34
C VAL A 52 8.05 -21.68 -3.80
N TYR A 53 8.27 -20.52 -4.41
CA TYR A 53 8.78 -20.42 -5.78
C TYR A 53 10.20 -21.01 -5.86
N PRO A 54 10.56 -21.79 -6.90
CA PRO A 54 11.86 -22.44 -7.00
C PRO A 54 13.05 -21.49 -6.85
N ASN A 55 14.16 -22.01 -6.33
CA ASN A 55 15.41 -21.26 -6.09
C ASN A 55 15.28 -20.06 -5.15
N SER A 56 14.18 -19.96 -4.42
CA SER A 56 13.99 -18.90 -3.43
C SER A 56 14.54 -19.30 -2.07
N LYS A 57 14.96 -18.31 -1.29
CA LYS A 57 15.32 -18.47 0.12
C LYS A 57 14.54 -17.48 0.98
N PRO A 58 14.31 -17.77 2.28
CA PRO A 58 13.68 -16.82 3.18
C PRO A 58 14.44 -15.49 3.22
N CYS A 59 13.72 -14.38 3.24
CA CYS A 59 14.28 -13.03 3.32
C CYS A 59 13.97 -12.45 4.70
N ASN A 60 14.99 -12.31 5.54
CA ASN A 60 14.85 -11.83 6.93
C ASN A 60 15.15 -10.34 7.08
N ASP A 61 15.76 -9.73 6.06
CA ASP A 61 16.22 -8.34 6.03
C ASP A 61 15.31 -7.44 5.21
N VAL A 62 14.02 -7.77 5.15
CA VAL A 62 13.01 -7.02 4.39
C VAL A 62 12.83 -5.65 5.04
N PRO A 63 13.21 -4.55 4.37
CA PRO A 63 12.98 -3.23 4.91
C PRO A 63 11.47 -3.01 5.15
N GLY A 64 11.12 -2.44 6.31
CA GLY A 64 9.72 -2.26 6.71
C GLY A 64 8.85 -1.51 5.70
N TYR A 65 9.46 -0.73 4.81
CA TYR A 65 8.75 -0.03 3.75
C TYR A 65 8.10 -0.97 2.71
N TYR A 66 8.63 -2.18 2.48
CA TYR A 66 8.05 -3.13 1.52
C TYR A 66 6.61 -3.50 1.88
N TYR A 67 6.34 -3.75 3.17
CA TYR A 67 4.99 -4.08 3.66
C TYR A 67 4.00 -2.96 3.37
N ASN A 68 4.47 -1.71 3.54
CA ASN A 68 3.68 -0.56 3.18
C ASN A 68 3.48 -0.54 1.65
N ILE A 69 4.54 -0.66 0.82
CA ILE A 69 4.50 -0.47 -0.66
C ILE A 69 3.39 -1.33 -1.27
N MET A 70 3.32 -2.57 -0.81
CA MET A 70 2.46 -3.57 -1.41
C MET A 70 1.04 -3.57 -0.85
N GLY A 71 0.73 -2.69 0.11
CA GLY A 71 -0.59 -2.58 0.72
C GLY A 71 -1.05 -3.91 1.34
N ILE A 72 -0.10 -4.69 1.86
CA ILE A 72 -0.40 -6.03 2.37
C ILE A 72 -1.11 -5.86 3.70
N ALA A 73 -2.37 -6.30 3.79
CA ALA A 73 -3.08 -6.37 5.06
C ALA A 73 -2.25 -7.22 6.03
N THR A 74 -1.86 -6.71 7.20
CA THR A 74 -1.03 -7.48 8.15
C THR A 74 -1.86 -8.12 9.26
N GLU A 75 -3.09 -7.66 9.46
CA GLU A 75 -3.99 -8.18 10.48
C GLU A 75 -4.74 -9.42 9.97
N GLY A 76 -4.61 -10.54 10.71
CA GLY A 76 -5.37 -11.75 10.42
C GLY A 76 -4.88 -12.54 9.20
N ILE A 77 -3.68 -12.23 8.69
CA ILE A 77 -3.01 -13.03 7.67
C ILE A 77 -1.66 -13.54 8.19
N THR A 78 -1.24 -14.69 7.68
CA THR A 78 0.15 -15.16 7.80
C THR A 78 0.92 -14.68 6.59
N LEU A 79 2.09 -14.09 6.81
CA LEU A 79 2.91 -13.51 5.75
C LEU A 79 4.32 -14.08 5.77
N ASN A 80 4.71 -14.72 4.67
CA ASN A 80 6.06 -15.23 4.48
C ASN A 80 6.77 -14.43 3.38
N VAL A 81 8.06 -14.17 3.56
CA VAL A 81 8.85 -13.36 2.62
C VAL A 81 10.06 -14.14 2.14
N TYR A 82 10.29 -14.08 0.84
CA TYR A 82 11.37 -14.79 0.18
C TYR A 82 12.05 -13.89 -0.85
N GLU A 83 13.26 -14.27 -1.23
CA GLU A 83 14.01 -13.63 -2.30
C GLU A 83 14.55 -14.63 -3.32
N THR A 84 14.68 -14.19 -4.56
CA THR A 84 15.24 -14.94 -5.69
C THR A 84 15.91 -13.98 -6.69
N SER A 85 16.74 -14.51 -7.59
CA SER A 85 17.32 -13.76 -8.71
C SER A 85 16.37 -13.58 -9.89
N ASP A 86 15.33 -14.42 -9.96
CA ASP A 86 14.38 -14.44 -11.09
C ASP A 86 13.52 -13.17 -11.16
N ASN A 87 12.89 -12.90 -12.30
CA ASN A 87 12.12 -11.67 -12.48
C ASN A 87 10.69 -11.80 -11.89
N VAL A 88 10.06 -10.64 -11.67
CA VAL A 88 8.72 -10.54 -11.07
C VAL A 88 7.66 -11.31 -11.86
N LYS A 89 7.74 -11.27 -13.21
CA LYS A 89 6.75 -11.91 -14.08
C LYS A 89 6.77 -13.43 -13.90
N ASP A 90 7.95 -14.04 -13.91
CA ASP A 90 8.10 -15.49 -13.82
C ASP A 90 7.56 -16.04 -12.48
N ILE A 91 7.82 -15.31 -11.38
CA ILE A 91 7.29 -15.65 -10.05
C ILE A 91 5.76 -15.65 -10.07
N LEU A 92 5.15 -14.57 -10.57
CA LEU A 92 3.69 -14.43 -10.59
C LEU A 92 3.03 -15.45 -11.53
N GLU A 93 3.63 -15.74 -12.69
CA GLU A 93 3.12 -16.76 -13.63
C GLU A 93 3.22 -18.17 -13.05
N TRP A 94 4.30 -18.49 -12.34
CA TRP A 94 4.44 -19.77 -11.67
C TRP A 94 3.37 -19.98 -10.60
N TYR A 95 3.13 -18.98 -9.73
CA TYR A 95 2.05 -19.08 -8.73
C TYR A 95 0.67 -19.19 -9.36
N LYS A 96 0.40 -18.48 -10.48
CA LYS A 96 -0.85 -18.64 -11.23
C LYS A 96 -1.05 -20.08 -11.66
N ASN A 97 -0.07 -20.67 -12.34
CA ASN A 97 -0.17 -22.03 -12.82
C ASN A 97 -0.32 -23.03 -11.67
N LYS A 98 0.46 -22.84 -10.59
CA LYS A 98 0.47 -23.71 -9.42
C LYS A 98 -0.85 -23.69 -8.66
N LEU A 99 -1.37 -22.51 -8.33
CA LEU A 99 -2.59 -22.37 -7.52
C LEU A 99 -3.87 -22.66 -8.32
N ILE A 100 -3.91 -22.33 -9.62
CA ILE A 100 -5.03 -22.76 -10.49
C ILE A 100 -5.09 -24.29 -10.57
N ALA A 101 -3.95 -24.97 -10.72
CA ALA A 101 -3.92 -26.43 -10.72
C ALA A 101 -4.38 -27.06 -9.39
N GLU A 102 -4.30 -26.31 -8.29
CA GLU A 102 -4.80 -26.71 -6.97
C GLU A 102 -6.26 -26.29 -6.72
N GLY A 103 -6.93 -25.72 -7.72
CA GLY A 103 -8.34 -25.35 -7.70
C GLY A 103 -8.63 -23.99 -7.05
N TYR A 104 -7.68 -23.07 -7.05
CA TYR A 104 -7.94 -21.67 -6.70
C TYR A 104 -8.40 -20.87 -7.92
N ASP A 105 -9.30 -19.90 -7.67
CA ASP A 105 -9.68 -18.88 -8.63
C ASP A 105 -8.83 -17.62 -8.47
N ILE A 106 -8.55 -16.92 -9.57
CA ILE A 106 -7.89 -15.60 -9.53
C ILE A 106 -8.94 -14.56 -9.13
N ALA A 107 -8.78 -13.95 -7.97
CA ALA A 107 -9.58 -12.82 -7.51
C ALA A 107 -9.00 -11.47 -7.95
N VAL A 108 -7.66 -11.36 -7.97
CA VAL A 108 -6.94 -10.14 -8.37
C VAL A 108 -5.75 -10.52 -9.22
N ASN A 109 -5.52 -9.78 -10.30
CA ASN A 109 -4.36 -9.98 -11.16
C ASN A 109 -3.93 -8.64 -11.76
N THR A 110 -2.83 -8.09 -11.27
CA THR A 110 -2.24 -6.89 -11.84
C THR A 110 -1.22 -7.26 -12.89
N THR A 111 -1.15 -6.48 -13.97
CA THR A 111 -0.02 -6.53 -14.89
C THR A 111 1.23 -6.07 -14.16
N VAL A 112 2.38 -6.70 -14.43
CA VAL A 112 3.66 -6.23 -13.89
C VAL A 112 3.89 -4.79 -14.34
N ALA A 113 3.87 -3.88 -13.38
CA ALA A 113 4.13 -2.47 -13.59
C ALA A 113 5.62 -2.21 -13.46
N LYS A 114 6.12 -1.21 -14.20
CA LYS A 114 7.50 -0.77 -14.16
C LYS A 114 7.55 0.70 -13.81
N ILE A 115 8.43 1.05 -12.88
CA ILE A 115 8.68 2.44 -12.50
C ILE A 115 10.17 2.70 -12.63
N SER A 116 10.55 3.60 -13.53
CA SER A 116 11.94 3.97 -13.75
C SER A 116 12.29 5.26 -13.00
N GLY A 117 13.39 5.23 -12.27
CA GLY A 117 13.97 6.39 -11.58
C GLY A 117 15.49 6.43 -11.72
N PRO A 118 16.15 7.44 -11.12
CA PRO A 118 17.61 7.58 -11.20
C PRO A 118 18.39 6.37 -10.65
N GLN A 119 17.78 5.60 -9.76
CA GLN A 119 18.38 4.41 -9.11
C GLN A 119 18.10 3.10 -9.86
N GLY A 120 17.44 3.16 -11.02
CA GLY A 120 17.09 1.99 -11.82
C GLY A 120 15.58 1.84 -12.02
N THR A 121 15.17 0.68 -12.52
CA THR A 121 13.76 0.35 -12.75
C THR A 121 13.28 -0.64 -11.70
N ILE A 122 12.25 -0.26 -10.96
CA ILE A 122 11.49 -1.14 -10.08
C ILE A 122 10.43 -1.81 -10.94
N GLU A 123 10.34 -3.13 -10.85
CA GLU A 123 9.22 -3.90 -11.40
C GLU A 123 8.41 -4.43 -10.22
N TYR A 124 7.09 -4.41 -10.30
CA TYR A 124 6.25 -4.99 -9.26
C TYR A 124 4.94 -5.53 -9.82
N GLY A 125 4.33 -6.49 -9.12
CA GLY A 125 3.04 -7.04 -9.48
C GLY A 125 2.41 -7.83 -8.34
N ILE A 126 1.10 -8.06 -8.48
CA ILE A 126 0.25 -8.63 -7.44
C ILE A 126 -0.71 -9.62 -8.08
N VAL A 127 -0.89 -10.77 -7.44
CA VAL A 127 -1.94 -11.73 -7.78
C VAL A 127 -2.55 -12.24 -6.48
N ILE A 128 -3.88 -12.19 -6.34
CA ILE A 128 -4.59 -12.76 -5.21
C ILE A 128 -5.51 -13.86 -5.72
N PHE A 129 -5.43 -15.00 -5.05
CA PHE A 129 -6.18 -16.21 -5.33
C PHE A 129 -7.19 -16.46 -4.22
N LYS A 130 -8.35 -17.01 -4.56
CA LYS A 130 -9.39 -17.39 -3.61
C LYS A 130 -9.76 -18.85 -3.82
N LYS A 131 -10.00 -19.56 -2.72
CA LYS A 131 -10.60 -20.90 -2.71
C LYS A 131 -11.50 -20.99 -1.48
N ASP A 132 -12.79 -21.13 -1.73
CA ASP A 132 -13.82 -21.07 -0.68
C ASP A 132 -13.72 -19.77 0.14
N ASN A 133 -13.46 -19.87 1.46
CA ASN A 133 -13.29 -18.71 2.35
C ASN A 133 -11.84 -18.28 2.54
N ASP A 134 -10.89 -19.01 1.96
CA ASP A 134 -9.46 -18.76 2.08
C ASP A 134 -8.94 -17.98 0.87
N ALA A 135 -7.91 -17.17 1.09
CA ALA A 135 -7.19 -16.48 0.03
C ALA A 135 -5.67 -16.58 0.21
N THR A 136 -4.98 -16.60 -0.91
CA THR A 136 -3.52 -16.51 -1.00
C THR A 136 -3.15 -15.34 -1.89
N GLY A 137 -2.43 -14.37 -1.33
CA GLY A 137 -1.90 -13.22 -2.07
C GLY A 137 -0.42 -13.37 -2.34
N ILE A 138 0.01 -13.04 -3.55
CA ILE A 138 1.40 -13.00 -3.98
C ILE A 138 1.71 -11.57 -4.41
N TRP A 139 2.68 -10.94 -3.74
CA TRP A 139 3.21 -9.65 -4.13
C TRP A 139 4.69 -9.81 -4.44
N ALA A 140 5.15 -9.37 -5.60
CA ALA A 140 6.54 -9.50 -6.00
C ALA A 140 7.08 -8.15 -6.49
N MET A 141 8.30 -7.82 -6.10
CA MET A 141 8.97 -6.58 -6.48
C MET A 141 10.46 -6.80 -6.73
N ARG A 142 10.98 -6.20 -7.80
CA ARG A 142 12.41 -6.14 -8.10
C ARG A 142 13.05 -5.02 -7.30
N ASP A 143 14.05 -5.38 -6.50
CA ASP A 143 14.94 -4.44 -5.82
C ASP A 143 16.12 -4.12 -6.76
N PRO A 144 16.17 -2.91 -7.36
CA PRO A 144 17.25 -2.55 -8.27
C PRO A 144 18.59 -2.32 -7.55
N ILE A 145 18.59 -2.05 -6.25
CA ILE A 145 19.82 -1.76 -5.49
C ILE A 145 20.57 -3.06 -5.20
N HIS A 146 19.85 -4.10 -4.80
CA HIS A 146 20.43 -5.39 -4.41
C HIS A 146 20.36 -6.45 -5.53
N GLU A 147 19.88 -6.06 -6.72
CA GLU A 147 19.70 -6.93 -7.90
C GLU A 147 18.95 -8.25 -7.59
N ARG A 148 18.00 -8.20 -6.66
CA ARG A 148 17.17 -9.33 -6.23
C ARG A 148 15.69 -9.04 -6.42
N THR A 149 14.88 -10.08 -6.49
CA THR A 149 13.43 -9.97 -6.45
C THR A 149 12.94 -10.48 -5.11
N ILE A 150 12.23 -9.63 -4.38
CA ILE A 150 11.61 -9.97 -3.10
C ILE A 150 10.14 -10.24 -3.38
N TYR A 151 9.59 -11.31 -2.81
CA TYR A 151 8.16 -11.57 -2.90
C TYR A 151 7.58 -12.08 -1.58
N PHE A 152 6.29 -11.81 -1.43
CA PHE A 152 5.50 -12.03 -0.24
C PHE A 152 4.42 -13.04 -0.58
N VAL A 153 4.22 -14.00 0.31
CA VAL A 153 3.15 -14.99 0.25
C VAL A 153 2.28 -14.78 1.48
N GLY A 154 1.14 -14.12 1.29
CA GLY A 154 0.15 -13.89 2.33
C GLY A 154 -0.95 -14.94 2.26
N LYS A 155 -1.34 -15.51 3.39
CA LYS A 155 -2.46 -16.45 3.52
C LYS A 155 -3.40 -16.01 4.63
N GLY A 156 -4.70 -16.04 4.37
CA GLY A 156 -5.72 -15.67 5.36
C GLY A 156 -7.12 -15.83 4.78
N SER A 157 -8.13 -15.30 5.47
CA SER A 157 -9.48 -15.29 4.91
C SER A 157 -9.58 -14.34 3.72
N ALA A 158 -10.48 -14.66 2.78
CA ALA A 158 -10.71 -13.86 1.59
C ALA A 158 -11.06 -12.39 1.93
N ASP A 159 -11.88 -12.16 2.96
CA ASP A 159 -12.29 -10.83 3.38
C ASP A 159 -11.13 -9.97 3.91
N LYS A 160 -10.09 -10.60 4.46
CA LYS A 160 -8.91 -9.88 4.95
C LYS A 160 -7.98 -9.48 3.80
N LEU A 161 -7.80 -10.34 2.80
CA LEU A 161 -6.91 -10.07 1.66
C LEU A 161 -7.54 -9.22 0.56
N LEU A 162 -8.85 -9.37 0.31
CA LEU A 162 -9.57 -8.64 -0.74
C LEU A 162 -10.18 -7.33 -0.23
N GLY A 163 -10.08 -7.07 1.08
CA GLY A 163 -10.86 -6.07 1.77
C GLY A 163 -12.29 -6.56 2.01
N SER A 164 -12.94 -6.02 3.04
CA SER A 164 -14.35 -6.30 3.28
C SER A 164 -15.16 -5.80 2.09
N THR A 165 -15.64 -6.72 1.25
CA THR A 165 -16.77 -6.39 0.39
C THR A 165 -17.90 -5.98 1.33
N PRO A 166 -18.59 -4.84 1.10
CA PRO A 166 -19.75 -4.49 1.90
C PRO A 166 -20.70 -5.69 1.86
N GLN A 167 -20.83 -6.40 2.99
CA GLN A 167 -21.73 -7.53 3.11
C GLN A 167 -23.12 -7.01 2.74
N THR A 168 -23.58 -7.32 1.54
CA THR A 168 -24.97 -7.12 1.19
C THR A 168 -25.68 -8.27 1.88
N SER A 169 -26.09 -8.04 3.12
CA SER A 169 -26.86 -8.98 3.93
C SER A 169 -28.20 -9.25 3.24
N SER A 170 -28.18 -10.22 2.33
CA SER A 170 -29.38 -10.86 1.78
C SER A 170 -29.67 -12.13 2.55
N GLU A 171 -29.84 -11.99 3.87
CA GLU A 171 -30.57 -13.02 4.62
C GLU A 171 -32.06 -12.76 4.42
N ASN A 172 -32.61 -13.47 3.43
CA ASN A 172 -34.05 -13.71 3.30
C ASN A 172 -34.51 -14.49 4.53
N THR A 173 -34.82 -13.77 5.61
CA THR A 173 -35.75 -14.27 6.62
C THR A 173 -37.15 -13.94 6.11
N GLU A 174 -37.86 -14.95 5.60
CA GLU A 174 -39.31 -14.88 5.39
C GLU A 174 -39.97 -14.65 6.75
N MET A 175 -40.13 -13.39 7.13
CA MET A 175 -40.87 -12.98 8.32
C MET A 175 -42.22 -12.49 7.85
N GLU A 176 -43.27 -13.22 8.22
CA GLU A 176 -44.64 -12.96 7.82
C GLU A 176 -45.08 -11.52 8.18
N SER A 177 -45.68 -10.91 7.17
CA SER A 177 -46.33 -9.61 7.13
C SER A 177 -47.15 -9.28 8.39
N SER A 178 -46.61 -8.40 9.21
CA SER A 178 -47.40 -7.45 10.01
C SER A 178 -46.64 -6.13 10.08
N THR A 179 -46.95 -5.23 9.15
CA THR A 179 -46.36 -3.89 9.00
C THR A 179 -46.60 -3.03 10.24
N PRO A 180 -45.55 -2.59 10.97
CA PRO A 180 -45.60 -1.42 11.81
C PRO A 180 -45.30 -0.18 10.96
N SER A 181 -46.09 0.86 11.19
CA SER A 181 -46.02 2.15 10.53
C SER A 181 -44.62 2.78 10.55
N THR A 182 -44.30 3.34 9.39
CA THR A 182 -43.17 4.19 9.02
C THR A 182 -42.83 5.21 10.11
N SER A 183 -41.69 5.03 10.80
CA SER A 183 -41.08 6.05 11.65
C SER A 183 -39.61 6.23 11.30
N ASP A 184 -39.29 7.44 10.83
CA ASP A 184 -38.03 8.14 11.10
C ASP A 184 -36.73 7.37 10.87
N TYR A 185 -36.39 7.14 9.59
CA TYR A 185 -34.98 7.10 9.22
C TYR A 185 -34.48 8.54 9.19
N SER A 186 -33.90 9.00 10.30
CA SER A 186 -33.18 10.26 10.34
C SER A 186 -32.09 10.23 9.28
N GLU A 187 -32.17 11.16 8.33
CA GLU A 187 -31.16 11.44 7.32
C GLU A 187 -29.80 11.52 8.03
N VAL A 188 -28.92 10.53 7.78
CA VAL A 188 -27.57 10.54 8.34
C VAL A 188 -26.88 11.74 7.72
N GLU A 189 -26.72 12.81 8.50
CA GLU A 189 -26.06 14.03 8.07
C GLU A 189 -24.69 13.67 7.50
N LYS A 190 -24.51 13.93 6.21
CA LYS A 190 -23.22 13.70 5.54
C LYS A 190 -22.14 14.50 6.29
N PRO A 191 -20.98 13.90 6.60
CA PRO A 191 -19.82 14.58 7.15
C PRO A 191 -19.55 15.90 6.43
N GLN A 192 -19.80 17.02 7.11
CA GLN A 192 -19.48 18.34 6.60
C GLN A 192 -18.03 18.69 6.90
N LEU A 193 -17.36 19.28 5.92
CA LEU A 193 -16.03 19.85 6.09
C LEU A 193 -16.10 20.98 7.14
N PRO A 194 -15.22 21.00 8.15
CA PRO A 194 -15.21 22.10 9.12
C PRO A 194 -14.84 23.41 8.42
N SER A 195 -15.38 24.53 8.89
CA SER A 195 -15.10 25.86 8.33
C SER A 195 -13.68 26.37 8.57
N SER A 196 -12.89 25.65 9.37
CA SER A 196 -11.51 26.00 9.72
C SER A 196 -10.70 24.76 10.06
N ASP A 197 -9.38 24.92 10.08
CA ASP A 197 -8.43 23.91 10.54
C ASP A 197 -8.83 23.36 11.93
N LYS A 198 -8.85 22.03 12.05
CA LYS A 198 -9.05 21.33 13.34
C LYS A 198 -7.76 21.16 14.12
N THR A 199 -6.63 21.27 13.43
CA THR A 199 -5.29 21.20 13.99
C THR A 199 -4.34 22.07 13.17
N SER A 200 -3.15 22.33 13.68
CA SER A 200 -2.14 23.16 13.00
C SER A 200 -0.76 22.57 13.24
N GLY A 201 0.12 22.68 12.25
CA GLY A 201 1.50 22.22 12.37
C GLY A 201 2.36 22.64 11.20
N GLU A 202 3.59 22.15 11.18
CA GLU A 202 4.51 22.36 10.06
C GLU A 202 3.99 21.70 8.78
N GLU A 203 4.03 22.45 7.67
CA GLU A 203 3.59 22.03 6.36
C GLU A 203 4.80 21.98 5.39
N PRO A 204 5.23 20.80 4.94
CA PRO A 204 6.43 20.63 4.11
C PRO A 204 6.23 21.08 2.66
N VAL A 205 4.98 21.20 2.23
CA VAL A 205 4.54 21.73 0.93
C VAL A 205 3.38 22.67 1.16
N LYS A 206 3.20 23.64 0.27
CA LYS A 206 2.04 24.53 0.34
C LYS A 206 0.74 23.74 0.23
N ARG A 207 -0.20 23.98 1.15
CA ARG A 207 -1.56 23.46 1.06
C ARG A 207 -2.31 24.03 -0.14
N TYR A 208 -3.19 23.21 -0.72
CA TYR A 208 -4.15 23.67 -1.71
C TYR A 208 -5.04 24.81 -1.15
N PRO A 209 -5.36 25.87 -1.92
CA PRO A 209 -6.17 26.98 -1.43
C PRO A 209 -7.52 26.53 -0.88
N ASP A 210 -7.96 27.17 0.21
CA ASP A 210 -9.24 26.88 0.89
C ASP A 210 -9.38 25.44 1.44
N SER A 211 -8.30 24.64 1.45
CA SER A 211 -8.30 23.38 2.19
C SER A 211 -8.17 23.64 3.69
N VAL A 212 -8.78 22.76 4.48
CA VAL A 212 -8.68 22.79 5.94
C VAL A 212 -7.91 21.58 6.45
N MET A 213 -7.00 21.80 7.40
CA MET A 213 -6.20 20.75 8.04
C MET A 213 -7.07 19.99 9.04
N LEU A 214 -7.28 18.70 8.78
CA LEU A 214 -8.09 17.80 9.59
C LEU A 214 -7.24 17.03 10.59
N LYS A 215 -6.04 16.59 10.18
CA LYS A 215 -5.08 15.84 11.01
C LYS A 215 -3.66 16.29 10.73
N HIS A 216 -2.81 16.21 11.77
CA HIS A 216 -1.38 16.46 11.71
C HIS A 216 -0.68 15.55 12.71
N ALA A 217 0.38 14.89 12.27
CA ALA A 217 1.22 14.08 13.13
C ALA A 217 2.68 14.20 12.69
N VAL A 218 3.58 14.23 13.68
CA VAL A 218 5.03 14.18 13.47
C VAL A 218 5.59 12.98 14.20
N VAL A 219 6.38 12.19 13.48
CA VAL A 219 7.06 11.02 14.04
C VAL A 219 8.54 11.12 13.71
N THR A 220 9.41 10.88 14.69
CA THR A 220 10.85 10.77 14.47
C THR A 220 11.26 9.32 14.67
N LYS A 221 11.89 8.72 13.66
CA LYS A 221 12.39 7.34 13.72
C LYS A 221 13.65 7.21 12.87
N ASP A 222 14.66 6.52 13.38
CA ASP A 222 15.93 6.24 12.67
C ASP A 222 16.61 7.50 12.09
N ASN A 223 16.69 8.58 12.88
CA ASN A 223 17.18 9.91 12.45
C ASN A 223 16.45 10.50 11.23
N LYS A 224 15.23 10.06 10.97
CA LYS A 224 14.34 10.61 9.96
C LYS A 224 13.12 11.24 10.62
N LYS A 225 12.70 12.38 10.09
CA LYS A 225 11.47 13.06 10.48
C LYS A 225 10.40 12.70 9.46
N TYR A 226 9.25 12.27 9.96
CA TYR A 226 8.06 11.98 9.18
C TYR A 226 6.96 12.95 9.59
N ILE A 227 6.28 13.56 8.61
CA ILE A 227 5.10 14.40 8.84
C ILE A 227 3.95 13.83 8.03
N TYR A 228 2.82 13.63 8.69
CA TYR A 228 1.57 13.16 8.08
C TYR A 228 0.51 14.25 8.25
N ILE A 229 -0.08 14.68 7.15
CA ILE A 229 -1.11 15.72 7.15
C ILE A 229 -2.29 15.24 6.32
N GLU A 230 -3.50 15.39 6.87
CA GLU A 230 -4.75 15.18 6.14
C GLU A 230 -5.45 16.53 6.02
N TYR A 231 -5.71 16.97 4.80
CA TYR A 231 -6.56 18.12 4.50
C TYR A 231 -7.87 17.67 3.86
N GLY A 232 -8.90 18.51 3.97
CA GLY A 232 -10.13 18.38 3.18
C GLY A 232 -10.46 19.66 2.42
N THR A 233 -11.11 19.52 1.27
CA THR A 233 -11.61 20.64 0.45
C THR A 233 -12.84 20.22 -0.35
N ASP A 234 -13.73 21.16 -0.67
CA ASP A 234 -14.92 20.92 -1.51
C ASP A 234 -14.61 21.01 -3.02
N LYS A 235 -13.34 21.21 -3.40
CA LYS A 235 -12.93 21.27 -4.80
C LYS A 235 -12.82 19.88 -5.42
N ASP A 236 -12.88 19.80 -6.75
CA ASP A 236 -12.74 18.56 -7.47
C ASP A 236 -11.31 17.96 -7.30
N PRO A 237 -11.17 16.64 -7.09
CA PRO A 237 -9.87 15.99 -6.96
C PRO A 237 -8.90 16.24 -8.14
N GLU A 238 -9.41 16.34 -9.37
CA GLU A 238 -8.59 16.56 -10.55
C GLU A 238 -8.02 18.00 -10.58
N ASP A 239 -8.82 18.98 -10.16
CA ASP A 239 -8.38 20.38 -10.03
C ASP A 239 -7.28 20.49 -8.96
N VAL A 240 -7.45 19.82 -7.83
CA VAL A 240 -6.45 19.77 -6.75
C VAL A 240 -5.16 19.12 -7.24
N PHE A 241 -5.26 18.01 -7.96
CA PHE A 241 -4.12 17.29 -8.52
C PHE A 241 -3.33 18.15 -9.52
N ASN A 242 -4.02 18.81 -10.44
CA ASN A 242 -3.38 19.68 -11.42
C ASN A 242 -2.73 20.90 -10.74
N TRP A 243 -3.38 21.50 -9.73
CA TRP A 243 -2.78 22.59 -8.96
C TRP A 243 -1.45 22.18 -8.32
N TYR A 244 -1.38 21.02 -7.66
CA TYR A 244 -0.12 20.55 -7.08
C TYR A 244 0.96 20.33 -8.14
N LYS A 245 0.63 19.71 -9.29
CA LYS A 245 1.59 19.49 -10.39
C LYS A 245 2.20 20.79 -10.92
N GLU A 246 1.42 21.86 -10.95
CA GLU A 246 1.86 23.18 -11.43
C GLU A 246 2.65 23.95 -10.38
N ASN A 247 2.21 23.92 -9.11
CA ASN A 247 2.74 24.80 -8.07
C ASN A 247 3.93 24.19 -7.32
N ILE A 248 3.99 22.87 -7.13
CA ILE A 248 5.01 22.23 -6.29
C ILE A 248 6.43 22.45 -6.80
N LYS A 249 6.59 22.59 -8.13
CA LYS A 249 7.88 22.89 -8.76
C LYS A 249 8.42 24.27 -8.37
N GLY A 250 7.54 25.25 -8.18
CA GLY A 250 7.91 26.60 -7.75
C GLY A 250 8.54 26.64 -6.35
N GLU A 251 8.27 25.62 -5.54
CA GLU A 251 8.84 25.44 -4.20
C GLU A 251 10.18 24.68 -4.21
N GLY A 252 10.72 24.39 -5.40
CA GLY A 252 11.99 23.68 -5.58
C GLY A 252 11.88 22.15 -5.47
N TRP A 253 10.66 21.61 -5.55
CA TRP A 253 10.43 20.17 -5.62
C TRP A 253 10.49 19.67 -7.07
N ASN A 254 11.05 18.48 -7.26
CA ASN A 254 11.02 17.79 -8.54
C ASN A 254 9.95 16.70 -8.51
N ILE A 255 9.03 16.70 -9.47
CA ILE A 255 8.05 15.62 -9.62
C ILE A 255 8.80 14.37 -10.09
N LEU A 256 8.74 13.32 -9.28
CA LEU A 256 9.31 12.01 -9.56
C LEU A 256 8.28 11.09 -10.21
N TYR A 257 7.01 11.20 -9.78
CA TYR A 257 5.93 10.33 -10.24
C TYR A 257 4.57 11.00 -10.12
N THR A 258 3.68 10.63 -11.04
CA THR A 258 2.26 10.93 -10.96
C THR A 258 1.44 9.77 -11.52
N ALA A 259 0.29 9.49 -10.91
CA ALA A 259 -0.70 8.55 -11.44
C ALA A 259 -2.12 8.94 -11.03
N SER A 260 -3.11 8.36 -11.70
CA SER A 260 -4.52 8.49 -11.33
C SER A 260 -5.31 7.29 -11.85
N ASP A 261 -6.34 6.90 -11.12
CA ASP A 261 -7.37 5.93 -11.55
C ASP A 261 -8.76 6.57 -11.75
N GLY A 262 -8.84 7.90 -11.68
CA GLY A 262 -10.07 8.69 -11.78
C GLY A 262 -10.83 8.89 -10.46
N ASN A 263 -10.49 8.16 -9.39
CA ASN A 263 -11.00 8.38 -8.04
C ASN A 263 -9.90 8.84 -7.08
N THR A 264 -8.67 8.35 -7.30
CA THR A 264 -7.50 8.72 -6.54
C THR A 264 -6.41 9.23 -7.48
N TYR A 265 -5.69 10.26 -7.02
CA TYR A 265 -4.60 10.90 -7.74
C TYR A 265 -3.37 10.93 -6.85
N TYR A 266 -2.21 10.71 -7.45
CA TYR A 266 -0.96 10.53 -6.72
C TYR A 266 0.13 11.40 -7.30
N ILE A 267 0.88 12.07 -6.44
CA ILE A 267 2.08 12.85 -6.80
C ILE A 267 3.19 12.47 -5.82
N THR A 268 4.35 12.10 -6.33
CA THR A 268 5.57 11.98 -5.52
C THR A 268 6.60 12.98 -5.98
N CYS A 269 7.17 13.70 -5.03
CA CYS A 269 8.12 14.78 -5.26
C CYS A 269 9.37 14.61 -4.40
N GLY A 270 10.54 14.93 -4.96
CA GLY A 270 11.82 14.93 -4.25
C GLY A 270 12.52 16.28 -4.29
N LYS A 271 13.23 16.60 -3.21
CA LYS A 271 14.08 17.80 -3.04
C LYS A 271 15.40 17.40 -2.38
N ASN A 272 16.42 18.25 -2.48
CA ASN A 272 17.74 18.03 -1.86
C ASN A 272 18.35 16.67 -2.23
N ASN A 273 18.51 16.41 -3.54
CA ASN A 273 18.97 15.11 -4.06
C ASN A 273 18.13 13.92 -3.55
N ASN A 274 16.82 14.13 -3.38
CA ASN A 274 15.87 13.13 -2.90
C ASN A 274 16.11 12.69 -1.44
N ASN A 275 16.80 13.51 -0.63
CA ASN A 275 16.86 13.33 0.83
C ASN A 275 15.55 13.76 1.52
N ASP A 276 14.81 14.64 0.85
CA ASP A 276 13.50 15.11 1.26
C ASP A 276 12.50 14.64 0.21
N ILE A 277 11.44 13.98 0.66
CA ILE A 277 10.43 13.44 -0.24
C ILE A 277 9.04 13.72 0.31
N VAL A 278 8.13 14.08 -0.59
CA VAL A 278 6.71 14.23 -0.31
C VAL A 278 5.91 13.31 -1.23
N ALA A 279 4.97 12.56 -0.64
CA ALA A 279 3.87 11.89 -1.35
C ALA A 279 2.57 12.64 -1.07
N ILE A 280 1.82 12.93 -2.12
CA ILE A 280 0.51 13.56 -2.07
C ILE A 280 -0.49 12.59 -2.68
N THR A 281 -1.48 12.18 -1.89
CA THR A 281 -2.60 11.35 -2.33
C THR A 281 -3.89 12.14 -2.21
N ILE A 282 -4.63 12.25 -3.31
CA ILE A 282 -5.86 13.03 -3.39
C ILE A 282 -6.99 12.05 -3.70
N ASN A 283 -7.98 11.95 -2.82
CA ASN A 283 -9.08 11.00 -2.94
C ASN A 283 -10.40 11.73 -3.14
N LYS A 284 -11.21 11.20 -4.05
CA LYS A 284 -12.61 11.55 -4.19
C LYS A 284 -13.41 10.96 -3.02
N GLY A 285 -14.29 11.78 -2.44
CA GLY A 285 -15.17 11.39 -1.35
C GLY A 285 -16.37 12.33 -1.25
N GLU A 286 -16.96 12.41 -0.06
CA GLU A 286 -18.00 13.40 0.24
C GLU A 286 -17.46 14.84 0.14
N TYR A 287 -16.19 15.00 0.51
CA TYR A 287 -15.31 16.09 0.12
C TYR A 287 -14.01 15.46 -0.40
N THR A 288 -13.17 16.26 -1.04
CA THR A 288 -11.86 15.82 -1.51
C THR A 288 -10.88 15.78 -0.35
N THR A 289 -10.29 14.61 -0.09
CA THR A 289 -9.27 14.42 0.95
C THR A 289 -7.89 14.46 0.34
N ILE A 290 -6.98 15.22 0.93
CA ILE A 290 -5.58 15.35 0.51
C ILE A 290 -4.69 14.85 1.63
N ASN A 291 -4.02 13.74 1.41
CA ASN A 291 -3.03 13.19 2.34
C ASN A 291 -1.63 13.58 1.86
N VAL A 292 -0.89 14.26 2.73
CA VAL A 292 0.51 14.64 2.51
C VAL A 292 1.37 13.86 3.49
N GLU A 293 2.29 13.07 2.94
CA GLU A 293 3.29 12.35 3.70
C GLU A 293 4.66 12.89 3.32
N TYR A 294 5.40 13.33 4.33
CA TYR A 294 6.74 13.87 4.16
C TYR A 294 7.74 13.05 4.94
N MET A 295 8.90 12.83 4.32
CA MET A 295 10.07 12.29 4.97
C MET A 295 11.27 13.19 4.67
N ALA A 296 12.03 13.52 5.71
CA ALA A 296 13.37 14.08 5.57
C ALA A 296 14.38 13.36 6.45
N THR A 297 15.59 13.23 5.92
CA THR A 297 16.75 12.80 6.69
C THR A 297 17.21 13.96 7.57
N GLN A 298 17.21 13.78 8.89
CA GLN A 298 17.82 14.77 9.76
C GLN A 298 19.33 14.64 9.64
N ILE A 299 19.97 15.62 9.00
CA ILE A 299 21.42 15.76 9.09
C ILE A 299 21.68 16.30 10.50
N ASN A 300 22.06 15.41 11.42
CA ASN A 300 22.59 15.83 12.70
C ASN A 300 23.87 16.61 12.42
N ASN A 301 23.79 17.94 12.47
CA ASN A 301 24.97 18.79 12.55
C ASN A 301 25.60 18.57 13.94
N GLN A 302 26.42 17.53 14.06
CA GLN A 302 27.41 17.40 15.13
C GLN A 302 28.70 18.10 14.71
#